data_AF-A0A7G9Y9J7-F1
#
_entry.id   AF-A0A7G9Y9J7-F1
#
_cell.length_a   1.000
_cell.length_b   1.000
_cell.length_c   1.000
_cell.angle_alpha   90.00
_cell.angle_beta   90.00
_cell.angle_gamma   90.00
#
_symmetry.space_group_name_H-M   'P 1'
#
loop_
_entity.id
_entity.type
_entity.pdbx_description
1 polymer ?
#
loop_
_entity_poly.entity_id
_entity_poly.type
_entity_poly.pdbx_seq_one_letter_code
_entity_poly.pdbx_strand_id
1 'polypeptide(L)'
;MAEEVNDILFSPKLETPIKTLDIPIGGKLYSPRTLPLILEFVNITNKIESNFKDTLSDDKDGKETIKILYNTRKVAQRINSMHPSSLGLHPIVYFYSQEGRHKTASFFAIVSFVMEIEEKNKIDDFIKVRASFESILLEYDFLVQQITRKLRSAEKSYPHIKNYFFKIIELLNNGVSKDQVINEVITSEDFNYLTIYTNDSEITSKDFNSGRKSAVYLQEVISNANRCKICNGYIHRNSLTIDHITRKEDGGLGTVDNGQIAHPYCNTTYKN
;
A
#
# COMPACT_ATOMS: atom_id res chain seq x y z
N MET A 1 -15.46 12.62 -9.61
CA MET A 1 -14.15 12.69 -8.92
C MET A 1 -14.25 12.19 -7.49
N ALA A 2 -15.05 12.83 -6.62
CA ALA A 2 -15.18 12.38 -5.23
C ALA A 2 -15.72 10.95 -5.09
N GLU A 3 -16.74 10.59 -5.89
CA GLU A 3 -17.27 9.22 -5.99
C GLU A 3 -16.19 8.21 -6.38
N GLU A 4 -15.44 8.48 -7.45
CA GLU A 4 -14.33 7.63 -7.90
C GLU A 4 -13.25 7.44 -6.83
N VAL A 5 -12.90 8.49 -6.08
CA VAL A 5 -11.98 8.37 -4.93
C VAL A 5 -12.59 7.48 -3.85
N ASN A 6 -13.88 7.66 -3.54
CA ASN A 6 -14.58 6.83 -2.57
C ASN A 6 -14.57 5.35 -2.98
N ASP A 7 -14.85 5.06 -4.25
CA ASP A 7 -14.84 3.71 -4.79
C ASP A 7 -13.46 3.06 -4.71
N ILE A 8 -12.41 3.77 -5.12
CA ILE A 8 -11.02 3.27 -5.00
C ILE A 8 -10.69 2.94 -3.54
N LEU A 9 -11.09 3.80 -2.60
CA LEU A 9 -10.74 3.64 -1.20
C LEU A 9 -11.57 2.56 -0.50
N PHE A 10 -12.87 2.46 -0.78
CA PHE A 10 -13.82 1.76 0.08
C PHE A 10 -14.62 0.65 -0.60
N SER A 11 -14.33 0.37 -1.88
CA SER A 11 -14.91 -0.77 -2.61
C SER A 11 -13.86 -1.88 -2.84
N PRO A 12 -14.18 -3.14 -2.54
CA PRO A 12 -15.45 -3.64 -1.99
C PRO A 12 -15.63 -3.30 -0.50
N LYS A 13 -16.83 -3.55 0.05
CA LYS A 13 -17.08 -3.36 1.49
C LYS A 13 -16.25 -4.36 2.31
N LEU A 14 -15.64 -3.89 3.39
CA LEU A 14 -14.90 -4.75 4.31
C LEU A 14 -15.86 -5.60 5.16
N GLU A 15 -15.72 -6.91 5.06
CA GLU A 15 -16.37 -7.89 5.94
C GLU A 15 -15.37 -8.51 6.91
N THR A 16 -15.79 -8.72 8.16
CA THR A 16 -14.96 -9.32 9.21
C THR A 16 -15.65 -10.53 9.83
N PRO A 17 -14.97 -11.66 10.06
CA PRO A 17 -13.56 -11.92 9.76
C PRO A 17 -13.27 -11.94 8.24
N ILE A 18 -12.03 -11.63 7.86
CA ILE A 18 -11.63 -11.60 6.45
C ILE A 18 -11.74 -13.02 5.87
N LYS A 19 -12.41 -13.13 4.73
CA LYS A 19 -12.59 -14.38 3.95
C LYS A 19 -12.31 -14.21 2.46
N THR A 20 -11.74 -13.08 2.06
CA THR A 20 -11.38 -12.74 0.69
C THR A 20 -10.15 -11.83 0.70
N LEU A 21 -9.33 -11.88 -0.35
CA LEU A 21 -8.27 -10.90 -0.57
C LEU A 21 -8.79 -9.60 -1.23
N ASP A 22 -10.02 -9.63 -1.74
CA ASP A 22 -10.71 -8.47 -2.30
C ASP A 22 -11.30 -7.63 -1.17
N ILE A 23 -10.51 -6.67 -0.67
CA ILE A 23 -10.85 -5.81 0.45
C ILE A 23 -10.45 -4.35 0.15
N PRO A 24 -11.08 -3.36 0.78
CA PRO A 24 -10.83 -1.95 0.45
C PRO A 24 -9.48 -1.45 0.98
N ILE A 25 -8.81 -0.52 0.29
CA ILE A 25 -7.55 0.05 0.79
C ILE A 25 -7.74 1.02 1.97
N GLY A 26 -8.91 1.64 2.06
CA GLY A 26 -9.31 2.62 3.08
C GLY A 26 -9.91 2.01 4.35
N GLY A 27 -10.04 0.69 4.43
CA GLY A 27 -10.60 0.02 5.60
C GLY A 27 -12.14 0.02 5.63
N LYS A 28 -12.71 -0.09 6.83
CA LYS A 28 -14.17 -0.16 7.01
C LYS A 28 -14.83 1.18 6.68
N LEU A 29 -15.75 1.16 5.70
CA LEU A 29 -16.64 2.28 5.43
C LEU A 29 -17.64 2.47 6.59
N TYR A 30 -17.94 3.72 6.94
CA TYR A 30 -18.81 4.10 8.08
C TYR A 30 -18.28 3.67 9.46
N SER A 31 -17.02 3.98 9.75
CA SER A 31 -16.46 3.91 11.10
C SER A 31 -16.17 5.33 11.63
N PRO A 32 -16.04 5.52 12.95
CA PRO A 32 -15.62 6.81 13.52
C PRO A 32 -14.26 7.31 13.00
N ARG A 33 -13.43 6.42 12.44
CA ARG A 33 -12.11 6.74 11.89
C ARG A 33 -12.13 7.07 10.40
N THR A 34 -13.25 6.83 9.70
CA THR A 34 -13.35 6.98 8.25
C THR A 34 -13.21 8.45 7.83
N LEU A 35 -13.92 9.37 8.49
CA LEU A 35 -13.85 10.80 8.16
C LEU A 35 -12.45 11.39 8.44
N PRO A 36 -11.81 11.15 9.61
CA PRO A 36 -10.42 11.55 9.83
C PRO A 36 -9.45 11.00 8.78
N LEU A 37 -9.61 9.73 8.39
CA LEU A 37 -8.77 9.12 7.36
C LEU A 37 -8.90 9.83 6.01
N ILE A 38 -10.14 10.13 5.58
CA ILE A 38 -10.40 10.84 4.32
C ILE A 38 -9.83 12.25 4.35
N LEU A 39 -10.06 12.99 5.44
CA LEU A 39 -9.54 14.35 5.59
C LEU A 39 -8.02 14.37 5.51
N GLU A 40 -7.35 13.49 6.25
CA GLU A 40 -5.89 13.44 6.24
C GLU A 40 -5.33 12.95 4.91
N PHE A 41 -6.04 12.04 4.21
CA PHE A 41 -5.69 11.69 2.83
C PHE A 41 -5.74 12.89 1.88
N VAL A 42 -6.79 13.71 1.97
CA VAL A 42 -6.92 14.96 1.21
C VAL A 42 -5.79 15.92 1.55
N ASN A 43 -5.47 16.07 2.84
CA ASN A 43 -4.39 16.95 3.29
C ASN A 43 -3.03 16.51 2.75
N ILE A 44 -2.67 15.23 2.93
CA ILE A 44 -1.38 14.68 2.46
C ILE A 44 -1.26 14.85 0.94
N THR A 45 -2.29 14.48 0.18
CA THR A 45 -2.25 14.55 -1.29
C THR A 45 -2.15 15.96 -1.85
N ASN A 46 -2.52 16.97 -1.06
CA ASN A 46 -2.47 18.38 -1.44
C ASN A 46 -1.42 19.19 -0.68
N LYS A 47 -0.62 18.55 0.18
CA LYS A 47 0.38 19.20 1.04
C LYS A 47 -0.27 20.33 1.90
N ILE A 48 -1.50 20.11 2.39
CA ILE A 48 -2.22 21.06 3.25
C ILE A 48 -1.72 20.88 4.69
N GLU A 49 -1.19 21.95 5.27
CA GLU A 49 -0.66 21.98 6.62
C GLU A 49 -1.74 22.21 7.68
N SER A 50 -1.41 21.98 8.95
CA SER A 50 -2.35 22.14 10.08
C SER A 50 -2.79 23.60 10.32
N ASN A 51 -2.01 24.57 9.86
CA ASN A 51 -2.35 25.99 9.82
C ASN A 51 -3.16 26.36 8.56
N PHE A 52 -3.97 25.43 8.02
CA PHE A 52 -4.75 25.60 6.79
C PHE A 52 -5.57 26.91 6.72
N LYS A 53 -5.98 27.48 7.86
CA LYS A 53 -6.69 28.78 7.90
C LYS A 53 -5.83 29.95 7.40
N ASP A 54 -4.52 29.86 7.56
CA ASP A 54 -3.56 30.88 7.14
C ASP A 54 -3.10 30.63 5.70
N THR A 55 -3.19 29.39 5.21
CA THR A 55 -2.65 28.97 3.91
C THR A 55 -3.71 28.77 2.83
N LEU A 56 -4.97 28.53 3.19
CA LEU A 56 -6.10 28.40 2.26
C LEU A 56 -7.00 29.63 2.31
N SER A 57 -7.26 30.20 1.14
CA SER A 57 -8.24 31.28 0.95
C SER A 57 -9.64 30.71 0.69
N ASP A 58 -10.68 31.53 0.91
CA ASP A 58 -12.06 31.18 0.58
C ASP A 58 -12.23 30.83 -0.92
N ASP A 59 -12.68 29.61 -1.19
CA ASP A 59 -12.91 29.09 -2.54
C ASP A 59 -14.31 29.47 -3.05
N LYS A 60 -14.48 30.72 -3.47
CA LYS A 60 -15.78 31.28 -3.86
C LYS A 60 -16.37 30.70 -5.16
N ASP A 61 -15.53 30.18 -6.05
CA ASP A 61 -15.94 29.66 -7.36
C ASP A 61 -15.75 28.13 -7.51
N GLY A 62 -15.25 27.46 -6.47
CA GLY A 62 -15.09 26.01 -6.42
C GLY A 62 -13.85 25.49 -7.16
N LYS A 63 -13.01 26.36 -7.74
CA LYS A 63 -11.85 25.92 -8.53
C LYS A 63 -10.79 25.25 -7.66
N GLU A 64 -10.55 25.75 -6.46
CA GLU A 64 -9.55 25.13 -5.58
C GLU A 64 -10.04 23.76 -5.10
N THR A 65 -11.33 23.62 -4.81
CA THR A 65 -11.97 22.35 -4.48
C THR A 65 -11.80 21.33 -5.61
N ILE A 66 -12.02 21.73 -6.86
CA ILE A 66 -11.81 20.87 -8.04
C ILE A 66 -10.35 20.43 -8.14
N LYS A 67 -9.40 21.35 -7.93
CA LYS A 67 -7.96 21.06 -7.97
C LYS A 67 -7.54 20.09 -6.85
N ILE A 68 -8.04 20.30 -5.64
CA ILE A 68 -7.81 19.43 -4.49
C ILE A 68 -8.31 18.00 -4.78
N LEU A 69 -9.55 17.88 -5.26
CA LEU A 69 -10.13 16.59 -5.63
C LEU A 69 -9.38 15.91 -6.79
N TYR A 70 -8.91 16.69 -7.77
CA TYR A 70 -8.13 16.17 -8.88
C TYR A 70 -6.81 15.54 -8.41
N ASN A 71 -6.06 16.23 -7.54
CA ASN A 71 -4.80 15.72 -6.99
C ASN A 71 -5.03 14.47 -6.14
N THR A 72 -6.04 14.49 -5.26
CA THR A 72 -6.42 13.34 -4.43
C THR A 72 -6.78 12.13 -5.30
N ARG A 73 -7.57 12.34 -6.37
CA ARG A 73 -7.90 11.28 -7.32
C ARG A 73 -6.66 10.71 -8.01
N LYS A 74 -5.75 11.56 -8.49
CA LYS A 74 -4.53 11.10 -9.17
C LYS A 74 -3.73 10.15 -8.28
N VAL A 75 -3.58 10.48 -6.99
CA VAL A 75 -2.87 9.62 -6.03
C VAL A 75 -3.66 8.36 -5.72
N ALA A 76 -4.98 8.43 -5.54
CA ALA A 76 -5.82 7.24 -5.35
C ALA A 76 -5.69 6.26 -6.53
N GLN A 77 -5.78 6.77 -7.76
CA GLN A 77 -5.59 5.99 -8.99
C GLN A 77 -4.20 5.36 -9.06
N ARG A 78 -3.16 6.11 -8.69
CA ARG A 78 -1.77 5.63 -8.63
C ARG A 78 -1.62 4.47 -7.64
N ILE A 79 -2.37 4.43 -6.54
CA ILE A 79 -2.26 3.38 -5.51
C ILE A 79 -2.91 2.06 -5.95
N ASN A 80 -4.21 2.06 -6.27
CA ASN A 80 -4.96 0.83 -6.57
C ASN A 80 -6.16 1.14 -7.48
N SER A 81 -5.95 1.13 -8.79
CA SER A 81 -7.02 1.29 -9.79
C SER A 81 -6.66 0.59 -11.10
N MET A 82 -7.54 0.68 -12.09
CA MET A 82 -7.29 0.24 -13.47
C MET A 82 -6.62 1.30 -14.35
N HIS A 83 -6.33 2.49 -13.82
CA HIS A 83 -5.63 3.52 -14.58
C HIS A 83 -4.22 3.03 -14.98
N PRO A 84 -3.70 3.31 -16.20
CA PRO A 84 -2.37 2.86 -16.64
C PRO A 84 -1.23 3.23 -15.66
N SER A 85 -1.39 4.34 -14.96
CA SER A 85 -0.41 4.79 -13.98
C SER A 85 -0.41 3.95 -12.69
N SER A 86 -1.41 3.11 -12.44
CA SER A 86 -1.60 2.45 -11.15
C SER A 86 -0.52 1.41 -10.84
N LEU A 87 0.03 1.50 -9.63
CA LEU A 87 0.95 0.51 -9.08
C LEU A 87 0.21 -0.76 -8.62
N GLY A 88 -1.10 -0.69 -8.41
CA GLY A 88 -1.90 -1.84 -7.97
C GLY A 88 -1.40 -2.46 -6.66
N LEU A 89 -1.21 -1.62 -5.63
CA LEU A 89 -0.72 -2.03 -4.33
C LEU A 89 -1.76 -2.89 -3.62
N HIS A 90 -1.43 -4.16 -3.37
CA HIS A 90 -2.38 -5.13 -2.84
C HIS A 90 -2.82 -4.78 -1.41
N PRO A 91 -4.13 -4.66 -1.10
CA PRO A 91 -4.58 -4.14 0.18
C PRO A 91 -4.00 -4.86 1.40
N ILE A 92 -4.03 -6.19 1.40
CA ILE A 92 -3.50 -7.04 2.48
C ILE A 92 -2.02 -6.82 2.78
N VAL A 93 -1.20 -6.48 1.78
CA VAL A 93 0.23 -6.27 1.97
C VAL A 93 0.51 -4.91 2.61
N TYR A 94 -0.20 -3.89 2.12
CA TYR A 94 0.16 -2.50 2.39
C TYR A 94 -0.66 -1.85 3.51
N PHE A 95 -1.94 -2.23 3.67
CA PHE A 95 -2.89 -1.49 4.51
C PHE A 95 -3.46 -2.29 5.68
N TYR A 96 -3.17 -3.59 5.77
CA TYR A 96 -3.73 -4.46 6.82
C TYR A 96 -2.64 -5.20 7.60
N SER A 97 -2.91 -5.47 8.88
CA SER A 97 -2.08 -6.37 9.69
C SER A 97 -2.36 -7.83 9.35
N GLN A 98 -1.50 -8.74 9.84
CA GLN A 98 -1.71 -10.18 9.72
C GLN A 98 -3.05 -10.65 10.32
N GLU A 99 -3.62 -9.91 11.26
CA GLU A 99 -4.94 -10.20 11.84
C GLU A 99 -6.12 -9.55 11.08
N GLY A 100 -5.85 -8.95 9.92
CA GLY A 100 -6.88 -8.29 9.11
C GLY A 100 -7.36 -6.94 9.68
N ARG A 101 -6.60 -6.29 10.55
CA ARG A 101 -6.93 -4.94 11.03
C ARG A 101 -6.35 -3.89 10.09
N HIS A 102 -7.15 -2.89 9.70
CA HIS A 102 -6.68 -1.78 8.88
C HIS A 102 -5.66 -0.92 9.65
N LYS A 103 -4.55 -0.56 8.98
CA LYS A 103 -3.40 0.17 9.52
C LYS A 103 -3.42 1.61 8.98
N THR A 104 -4.09 2.51 9.69
CA THR A 104 -4.19 3.94 9.28
C THR A 104 -2.83 4.61 9.08
N ALA A 105 -1.85 4.35 9.96
CA ALA A 105 -0.50 4.89 9.81
C ALA A 105 0.21 4.38 8.55
N SER A 106 0.03 3.10 8.20
CA SER A 106 0.58 2.53 6.97
C SER A 106 -0.11 3.09 5.72
N PHE A 107 -1.43 3.32 5.78
CA PHE A 107 -2.16 3.97 4.70
C PHE A 107 -1.56 5.35 4.37
N PHE A 108 -1.38 6.22 5.36
CA PHE A 108 -0.74 7.53 5.16
C PHE A 108 0.72 7.40 4.70
N ALA A 109 1.46 6.41 5.22
CA ALA A 109 2.85 6.20 4.85
C ALA A 109 2.98 5.80 3.38
N ILE A 110 2.08 4.95 2.89
CA ILE A 110 2.03 4.54 1.49
C ILE A 110 1.58 5.67 0.57
N VAL A 111 0.60 6.47 0.96
CA VAL A 111 0.22 7.68 0.21
C VAL A 111 1.44 8.60 0.04
N SER A 112 2.12 8.92 1.14
CA SER A 112 3.29 9.78 1.12
C SER A 112 4.48 9.15 0.36
N PHE A 113 4.71 7.85 0.53
CA PHE A 113 5.73 7.09 -0.20
C PHE A 113 5.49 7.13 -1.72
N VAL A 114 4.27 6.83 -2.17
CA VAL A 114 3.89 6.82 -3.59
C VAL A 114 4.08 8.19 -4.22
N MET A 115 3.67 9.25 -3.52
CA MET A 115 3.90 10.63 -3.97
C MET A 115 5.39 10.93 -4.11
N GLU A 116 6.22 10.51 -3.15
CA GLU A 116 7.65 10.81 -3.14
C GLU A 116 8.44 10.03 -4.19
N ILE A 117 8.11 8.75 -4.44
CA ILE A 117 8.75 7.99 -5.53
C ILE A 117 8.33 8.52 -6.91
N GLU A 118 7.10 9.04 -7.06
CA GLU A 118 6.67 9.68 -8.30
C GLU A 118 7.42 11.01 -8.51
N GLU A 119 7.49 11.85 -7.47
CA GLU A 119 8.21 13.14 -7.50
C GLU A 119 9.71 12.96 -7.81
N LYS A 120 10.33 11.88 -7.30
CA LYS A 120 11.75 11.58 -7.50
C LYS A 120 12.05 10.76 -8.76
N ASN A 121 11.05 10.37 -9.56
CA ASN A 121 11.18 9.42 -10.68
C ASN A 121 11.82 8.09 -10.27
N LYS A 122 11.41 7.55 -9.11
CA LYS A 122 11.93 6.32 -8.48
C LYS A 122 10.93 5.16 -8.47
N ILE A 123 9.90 5.24 -9.31
CA ILE A 123 8.91 4.16 -9.41
C ILE A 123 9.57 2.86 -9.88
N ASP A 124 10.42 2.91 -10.90
CA ASP A 124 11.09 1.73 -11.46
C ASP A 124 12.03 1.05 -10.46
N ASP A 125 12.74 1.86 -9.66
CA ASP A 125 13.59 1.39 -8.56
C ASP A 125 12.78 0.64 -7.49
N PHE A 126 11.54 1.06 -7.24
CA PHE A 126 10.61 0.32 -6.40
C PHE A 126 10.09 -0.96 -7.09
N ILE A 127 9.68 -0.88 -8.35
CA ILE A 127 9.14 -2.03 -9.11
C ILE A 127 10.18 -3.17 -9.19
N LYS A 128 11.45 -2.84 -9.40
CA LYS A 128 12.57 -3.80 -9.48
C LYS A 128 12.70 -4.68 -8.24
N VAL A 129 12.47 -4.11 -7.04
CA VAL A 129 12.63 -4.81 -5.76
C VAL A 129 11.31 -5.18 -5.10
N ARG A 130 10.18 -4.96 -5.79
CA ARG A 130 8.84 -5.02 -5.23
C ARG A 130 8.52 -6.36 -4.57
N ALA A 131 8.86 -7.49 -5.21
CA ALA A 131 8.56 -8.81 -4.65
C ALA A 131 9.25 -9.05 -3.29
N SER A 132 10.53 -8.70 -3.18
CA SER A 132 11.29 -8.80 -1.93
C SER A 132 10.76 -7.82 -0.88
N PHE A 133 10.46 -6.59 -1.29
CA PHE A 133 9.88 -5.57 -0.43
C PHE A 133 8.53 -6.01 0.16
N GLU A 134 7.60 -6.48 -0.67
CA GLU A 134 6.28 -6.96 -0.23
C GLU A 134 6.40 -8.20 0.69
N SER A 135 7.36 -9.09 0.43
CA SER A 135 7.64 -10.22 1.33
C SER A 135 8.08 -9.73 2.71
N ILE A 136 8.98 -8.75 2.77
CA ILE A 136 9.46 -8.18 4.04
C ILE A 136 8.29 -7.52 4.80
N LEU A 137 7.41 -6.78 4.11
CA LEU A 137 6.26 -6.14 4.76
C LEU A 137 5.30 -7.15 5.40
N LEU A 138 5.10 -8.31 4.77
CA LEU A 138 4.24 -9.36 5.30
C LEU A 138 4.88 -10.09 6.48
N GLU A 139 6.16 -10.45 6.34
CA GLU A 139 6.93 -11.20 7.34
C GLU A 139 7.19 -10.37 8.61
N TYR A 140 7.50 -9.09 8.44
CA TYR A 140 7.89 -8.17 9.51
C TYR A 140 6.85 -7.08 9.77
N ASP A 141 5.56 -7.35 9.52
CA ASP A 141 4.46 -6.39 9.78
C ASP A 141 4.50 -5.81 11.21
N PHE A 142 4.92 -6.61 12.18
CA PHE A 142 5.04 -6.20 13.58
C PHE A 142 6.03 -5.04 13.79
N LEU A 143 7.03 -4.85 12.92
CA LEU A 143 7.97 -3.73 13.02
C LEU A 143 7.26 -2.39 12.75
N VAL A 144 6.36 -2.34 11.76
CA VAL A 144 5.53 -1.15 11.49
C VAL A 144 4.63 -0.84 12.69
N GLN A 145 4.15 -1.88 13.39
CA GLN A 145 3.39 -1.71 14.63
C GLN A 145 4.25 -1.13 15.75
N GLN A 146 5.52 -1.54 15.89
CA GLN A 146 6.45 -0.97 16.87
C GLN A 146 6.70 0.53 16.60
N ILE A 147 6.91 0.94 15.34
CA ILE A 147 7.02 2.36 14.96
C ILE A 147 5.76 3.12 15.40
N THR A 148 4.58 2.55 15.13
CA THR A 148 3.30 3.16 15.46
C THR A 148 3.10 3.31 16.98
N ARG A 149 3.45 2.28 17.76
CA ARG A 149 3.34 2.28 19.23
C ARG A 149 4.27 3.32 19.88
N LYS A 150 5.50 3.47 19.35
CA LYS A 150 6.47 4.46 19.84
C LYS A 150 5.94 5.90 19.70
N LEU A 151 5.35 6.22 18.55
CA LEU A 151 4.94 7.59 18.20
C LEU A 151 3.48 7.90 18.59
N ARG A 152 2.69 6.88 18.93
CA ARG A 152 1.33 6.96 19.51
C ARG A 152 0.25 7.63 18.64
N SER A 153 0.56 8.06 17.42
CA SER A 153 -0.40 8.68 16.48
C SER A 153 -0.06 8.29 15.05
N ALA A 154 -1.09 8.01 14.23
CA ALA A 154 -0.90 7.70 12.81
C ALA A 154 -0.22 8.85 12.03
N GLU A 155 -0.62 10.09 12.31
CA GLU A 155 -0.05 11.31 11.71
C GLU A 155 1.44 11.46 12.04
N LYS A 156 1.82 11.16 13.28
CA LYS A 156 3.24 11.21 13.70
C LYS A 156 4.03 10.01 13.18
N SER A 157 3.39 8.86 13.01
CA SER A 157 4.06 7.61 12.62
C SER A 157 4.36 7.51 11.13
N TYR A 158 3.48 8.01 10.27
CA TYR A 158 3.60 7.76 8.84
C TYR A 158 4.91 8.26 8.21
N PRO A 159 5.52 9.40 8.60
CA PRO A 159 6.80 9.81 8.05
C PRO A 159 7.92 8.82 8.36
N HIS A 160 7.92 8.25 9.58
CA HIS A 160 8.92 7.26 9.98
C HIS A 160 8.70 5.91 9.30
N ILE A 161 7.45 5.50 9.10
CA ILE A 161 7.12 4.28 8.35
C ILE A 161 7.52 4.44 6.87
N LYS A 162 7.30 5.62 6.27
CA LYS A 162 7.76 5.94 4.92
C LYS A 162 9.29 5.84 4.82
N ASN A 163 10.03 6.43 5.76
CA ASN A 163 11.49 6.36 5.78
C ASN A 163 11.97 4.91 5.96
N TYR A 164 11.26 4.12 6.76
CA TYR A 164 11.52 2.68 6.89
C TYR A 164 11.35 1.95 5.54
N PHE A 165 10.30 2.28 4.77
CA PHE A 165 10.14 1.73 3.43
C PHE A 165 11.28 2.13 2.48
N PHE A 166 11.67 3.40 2.49
CA PHE A 166 12.81 3.86 1.68
C PHE A 166 14.11 3.14 2.06
N LYS A 167 14.37 2.92 3.35
CA LYS A 167 15.56 2.20 3.80
C LYS A 167 15.59 0.76 3.30
N ILE A 168 14.46 0.05 3.36
CA ILE A 168 14.34 -1.31 2.82
C ILE A 168 14.62 -1.31 1.31
N ILE A 169 14.00 -0.39 0.55
CA ILE A 169 14.15 -0.32 -0.91
C ILE A 169 15.58 0.06 -1.30
N GLU A 170 16.23 0.96 -0.56
CA GLU A 170 17.62 1.33 -0.75
C GLU A 170 18.53 0.10 -0.62
N LEU A 171 18.41 -0.65 0.49
CA LEU A 171 19.22 -1.83 0.76
C LEU A 171 19.00 -2.93 -0.30
N LEU A 172 17.74 -3.19 -0.67
CA LEU A 172 17.42 -4.15 -1.73
C LEU A 172 18.01 -3.74 -3.09
N ASN A 173 17.94 -2.45 -3.44
CA ASN A 173 18.52 -1.96 -4.69
C ASN A 173 20.06 -2.00 -4.69
N ASN A 174 20.68 -1.90 -3.52
CA ASN A 174 22.12 -2.08 -3.33
C ASN A 174 22.54 -3.57 -3.29
N GLY A 175 21.61 -4.51 -3.48
CA GLY A 175 21.89 -5.94 -3.57
C GLY A 175 21.92 -6.69 -2.24
N VAL A 176 21.50 -6.04 -1.13
CA VAL A 176 21.34 -6.74 0.14
C VAL A 176 20.24 -7.78 0.00
N SER A 177 20.53 -9.01 0.43
CA SER A 177 19.56 -10.11 0.34
C SER A 177 18.36 -9.86 1.25
N LYS A 178 17.17 -10.31 0.82
CA LYS A 178 15.91 -10.13 1.56
C LYS A 178 16.04 -10.54 3.05
N ASP A 179 16.78 -11.60 3.33
CA ASP A 179 16.94 -12.18 4.66
C ASP A 179 17.90 -11.36 5.56
N GLN A 180 18.70 -10.46 4.97
CA GLN A 180 19.64 -9.58 5.68
C GLN A 180 19.12 -8.16 5.86
N VAL A 181 18.20 -7.69 4.99
CA VAL A 181 17.73 -6.30 4.98
C VAL A 181 17.25 -5.84 6.35
N ILE A 182 16.43 -6.64 7.05
CA ILE A 182 15.89 -6.23 8.35
C ILE A 182 16.98 -6.13 9.42
N ASN A 183 17.98 -7.02 9.41
CA ASN A 183 19.11 -6.94 10.33
C ASN A 183 19.91 -5.63 10.14
N GLU A 184 20.07 -5.19 8.89
CA GLU A 184 20.69 -3.90 8.59
C GLU A 184 19.80 -2.71 8.94
N VAL A 185 18.49 -2.80 8.72
CA VAL A 185 17.56 -1.73 9.11
C VAL A 185 17.60 -1.52 10.63
N ILE A 186 17.46 -2.56 11.44
CA ILE A 186 17.43 -2.42 12.91
C ILE A 186 18.77 -2.03 13.53
N THR A 187 19.87 -2.04 12.76
CA THR A 187 21.17 -1.57 13.24
C THR A 187 21.43 -0.12 12.86
N SER A 188 20.63 0.45 11.96
CA SER A 188 20.70 1.88 11.61
C SER A 188 20.23 2.78 12.74
N GLU A 189 20.84 3.98 12.84
CA GLU A 189 20.54 4.96 13.90
C GLU A 189 19.04 5.31 13.97
N ASP A 190 18.38 5.40 12.82
CA ASP A 190 16.96 5.77 12.72
C ASP A 190 16.01 4.69 13.25
N PHE A 191 16.44 3.43 13.30
CA PHE A 191 15.58 2.26 13.56
C PHE A 191 16.11 1.29 14.64
N ASN A 192 17.18 1.65 15.36
CA ASN A 192 17.80 0.82 16.40
C ASN A 192 16.92 0.45 17.61
N TYR A 193 15.75 1.06 17.74
CA TYR A 193 14.75 0.74 18.75
C TYR A 193 13.82 -0.40 18.32
N LEU A 194 13.87 -0.81 17.05
CA LEU A 194 13.09 -1.92 16.52
C LEU A 194 13.71 -3.24 16.91
N THR A 195 12.86 -4.22 17.18
CA THR A 195 13.32 -5.53 17.65
C THR A 195 12.63 -6.68 16.93
N ILE A 196 13.41 -7.69 16.55
CA ILE A 196 12.91 -8.93 15.92
C ILE A 196 12.50 -9.89 17.03
N TYR A 197 11.39 -9.59 17.70
CA TYR A 197 10.71 -10.54 18.59
C TYR A 197 9.24 -10.60 18.17
N THR A 198 8.74 -11.81 17.96
CA THR A 198 7.31 -12.02 17.75
C THR A 198 6.58 -11.74 19.06
N ASN A 199 5.49 -10.95 19.00
CA ASN A 199 4.59 -10.79 20.15
C ASN A 199 3.82 -12.11 20.35
N ASP A 200 4.45 -13.09 20.97
CA ASP A 200 3.78 -14.31 21.41
C ASP A 200 2.95 -13.98 22.64
N SER A 201 1.78 -13.39 22.40
CA SER A 201 0.81 -13.16 23.46
C SER A 201 0.31 -14.53 23.93
N GLU A 202 0.49 -14.86 25.21
CA GLU A 202 -0.02 -16.13 25.77
C GLU A 202 -1.53 -16.27 25.49
N ILE A 203 -1.89 -17.35 24.77
CA ILE A 203 -3.27 -17.62 24.40
C ILE A 203 -3.95 -18.40 25.52
N THR A 204 -4.83 -17.73 26.26
CA THR A 204 -5.57 -18.35 27.38
C THR A 204 -6.97 -18.86 26.98
N SER A 205 -7.48 -18.48 25.80
CA SER A 205 -8.82 -18.85 25.31
C SER A 205 -8.77 -20.01 24.31
N LYS A 206 -9.72 -20.95 24.43
CA LYS A 206 -9.91 -22.09 23.51
C LYS A 206 -10.56 -21.69 22.18
N ASP A 207 -11.30 -20.57 22.14
CA ASP A 207 -12.02 -20.12 20.95
C ASP A 207 -11.23 -19.13 20.10
N PHE A 208 -11.37 -19.24 18.77
CA PHE A 208 -10.81 -18.28 17.83
C PHE A 208 -11.60 -16.96 17.83
N ASN A 209 -10.93 -15.86 18.15
CA ASN A 209 -11.48 -14.52 17.91
C ASN A 209 -11.45 -14.16 16.40
N SER A 210 -12.15 -13.09 16.01
CA SER A 210 -12.23 -12.66 14.60
C SER A 210 -10.86 -12.34 13.96
N GLY A 211 -9.92 -11.79 14.73
CA GLY A 211 -8.57 -11.49 14.23
C GLY A 211 -7.78 -12.75 13.92
N ARG A 212 -7.83 -13.75 14.81
CA ARG A 212 -7.19 -15.06 14.58
C ARG A 212 -7.81 -15.81 13.42
N LYS A 213 -9.14 -15.78 13.28
CA LYS A 213 -9.82 -16.35 12.09
C LYS A 213 -9.32 -15.70 10.80
N SER A 214 -9.15 -14.38 10.82
CA SER A 214 -8.60 -13.63 9.67
C SER A 214 -7.14 -14.01 9.41
N ALA A 215 -6.30 -14.13 10.46
CA ALA A 215 -4.90 -14.51 10.32
C ALA A 215 -4.73 -15.91 9.71
N VAL A 216 -5.50 -16.89 10.18
CA VAL A 216 -5.49 -18.25 9.62
C VAL A 216 -5.86 -18.22 8.12
N TYR A 217 -6.93 -17.50 7.77
CA TYR A 217 -7.33 -17.35 6.37
C TYR A 217 -6.23 -16.68 5.52
N LEU A 218 -5.66 -15.58 6.01
CA LEU A 218 -4.66 -14.80 5.28
C LEU A 218 -3.37 -15.59 5.06
N GLN A 219 -2.92 -16.35 6.05
CA GLN A 219 -1.73 -17.20 5.93
C GLN A 219 -1.87 -18.23 4.78
N GLU A 220 -3.04 -18.86 4.67
CA GLU A 220 -3.33 -19.85 3.63
C GLU A 220 -3.41 -19.20 2.23
N VAL A 221 -4.13 -18.07 2.13
CA VAL A 221 -4.52 -17.52 0.83
C VAL A 221 -3.42 -16.62 0.23
N ILE A 222 -2.65 -15.90 1.05
CA ILE A 222 -1.53 -15.07 0.57
C ILE A 222 -0.46 -15.93 -0.13
N SER A 223 -0.17 -17.12 0.41
CA SER A 223 0.80 -18.06 -0.16
C SER A 223 0.45 -18.48 -1.59
N ASN A 224 -0.85 -18.51 -1.91
CA ASN A 224 -1.40 -18.90 -3.20
C ASN A 224 -1.88 -17.71 -4.06
N ALA A 225 -1.64 -16.47 -3.60
CA ALA A 225 -2.17 -15.28 -4.25
C ALA A 225 -1.48 -15.01 -5.60
N ASN A 226 -2.26 -14.48 -6.55
CA ASN A 226 -1.77 -14.13 -7.87
C ASN A 226 -0.68 -13.05 -7.80
N ARG A 227 0.36 -13.22 -8.62
CA ARG A 227 1.48 -12.29 -8.76
C ARG A 227 1.58 -11.75 -10.17
N CYS A 228 2.05 -10.52 -10.28
CA CYS A 228 2.39 -9.89 -11.54
C CYS A 228 3.54 -10.63 -12.22
N LYS A 229 3.37 -10.99 -13.49
CA LYS A 229 4.41 -11.72 -14.22
C LYS A 229 5.61 -10.84 -14.62
N ILE A 230 5.55 -9.54 -14.36
CA ILE A 230 6.64 -8.58 -14.64
C ILE A 230 7.44 -8.28 -13.36
N CYS A 231 6.80 -7.82 -12.28
CA CYS A 231 7.49 -7.43 -11.05
C CYS A 231 7.41 -8.45 -9.90
N ASN A 232 6.67 -9.54 -10.10
CA ASN A 232 6.41 -10.60 -9.12
C ASN A 232 5.76 -10.15 -7.78
N GLY A 233 5.24 -8.91 -7.74
CA GLY A 233 4.42 -8.42 -6.64
C GLY A 233 2.99 -8.95 -6.67
N TYR A 234 2.31 -8.95 -5.53
CA TYR A 234 0.92 -9.41 -5.38
C TYR A 234 -0.05 -8.53 -6.19
N ILE A 235 -0.96 -9.17 -6.92
CA ILE A 235 -1.97 -8.50 -7.74
C ILE A 235 -3.32 -8.50 -7.01
N HIS A 236 -3.89 -7.30 -6.88
CA HIS A 236 -5.27 -7.13 -6.48
C HIS A 236 -6.19 -7.12 -7.70
N ARG A 237 -7.40 -7.68 -7.60
CA ARG A 237 -8.33 -7.75 -8.74
C ARG A 237 -8.78 -6.39 -9.26
N ASN A 238 -8.77 -5.34 -8.44
CA ASN A 238 -9.10 -3.97 -8.87
C ASN A 238 -7.93 -3.26 -9.57
N SER A 239 -6.80 -3.94 -9.75
CA SER A 239 -5.61 -3.42 -10.45
C SER A 239 -4.90 -4.55 -11.19
N LEU A 240 -5.66 -5.29 -11.99
CA LEU A 240 -5.19 -6.42 -12.79
C LEU A 240 -5.48 -6.14 -14.26
N THR A 241 -4.44 -6.19 -15.09
CA THR A 241 -4.55 -6.11 -16.55
C THR A 241 -4.06 -7.39 -17.21
N ILE A 242 -4.49 -7.61 -18.45
CA ILE A 242 -3.97 -8.68 -19.31
C ILE A 242 -2.87 -8.06 -20.19
N ASP A 243 -1.64 -8.52 -20.00
CA ASP A 243 -0.45 -8.16 -20.77
C ASP A 243 -0.16 -9.26 -21.81
N HIS A 244 0.53 -8.88 -22.90
CA HIS A 244 1.03 -9.83 -23.88
C HIS A 244 2.49 -10.18 -23.55
N ILE A 245 2.86 -11.45 -23.34
CA ILE A 245 4.25 -11.87 -23.05
C ILE A 245 5.21 -11.27 -24.10
N THR A 246 5.01 -11.62 -25.37
CA THR A 246 5.59 -10.93 -26.52
C THR A 246 4.73 -9.72 -26.85
N ARG A 247 5.31 -8.53 -26.86
CA ARG A 247 4.56 -7.28 -27.05
C ARG A 247 3.90 -7.26 -28.43
N LYS A 248 2.77 -6.55 -28.52
CA LYS A 248 2.04 -6.35 -29.79
C LYS A 248 2.92 -5.67 -30.84
N GLU A 249 3.76 -4.72 -30.43
CA GLU A 249 4.71 -4.04 -31.33
C GLU A 249 5.83 -4.96 -31.84
N ASP A 250 6.18 -6.00 -31.08
CA ASP A 250 7.15 -7.03 -31.47
C ASP A 250 6.49 -8.17 -32.29
N GLY A 251 5.21 -8.02 -32.70
CA GLY A 251 4.47 -9.02 -33.47
C GLY A 251 3.72 -10.08 -32.63
N GLY A 252 3.62 -9.89 -31.31
CA GLY A 252 2.87 -10.79 -30.43
C GLY A 252 1.37 -10.85 -30.75
N LEU A 253 0.81 -12.06 -30.77
CA LEU A 253 -0.61 -12.31 -31.05
C LEU A 253 -1.45 -12.31 -29.76
N GLY A 254 -2.74 -12.02 -29.88
CA GLY A 254 -3.70 -12.06 -28.76
C GLY A 254 -4.19 -13.48 -28.43
N THR A 255 -3.27 -14.42 -28.24
CA THR A 255 -3.58 -15.81 -27.84
C THR A 255 -3.51 -15.96 -26.32
N VAL A 256 -4.20 -16.97 -25.78
CA VAL A 256 -4.16 -17.27 -24.33
C VAL A 256 -2.72 -17.57 -23.88
N ASP A 257 -1.93 -18.28 -24.70
CA ASP A 257 -0.54 -18.63 -24.40
C ASP A 257 0.40 -17.41 -24.38
N ASN A 258 0.06 -16.35 -25.12
CA ASN A 258 0.78 -15.08 -25.07
C ASN A 258 0.20 -14.13 -24.02
N GLY A 259 -0.81 -14.55 -23.25
CA GLY A 259 -1.46 -13.73 -22.22
C GLY A 259 -0.85 -13.93 -20.84
N GLN A 260 -0.65 -12.85 -20.10
CA GLN A 260 -0.23 -12.91 -18.70
C GLN A 260 -0.87 -11.80 -17.86
N ILE A 261 -0.96 -12.02 -16.55
CA ILE A 261 -1.47 -11.01 -15.62
C ILE A 261 -0.37 -10.04 -15.19
N ALA A 262 -0.68 -8.75 -15.22
CA ALA A 262 0.25 -7.70 -14.82
C ALA A 262 -0.46 -6.54 -14.12
N HIS A 263 0.25 -5.81 -13.26
CA HIS A 263 -0.22 -4.51 -12.76
C HIS A 263 -0.31 -3.51 -13.93
N PRO A 264 -1.22 -2.52 -13.88
CA PRO A 264 -1.36 -1.51 -14.92
C PRO A 264 -0.04 -0.83 -15.26
N TYR A 265 0.68 -0.28 -14.27
CA TYR A 265 1.97 0.38 -14.50
C TYR A 265 3.03 -0.55 -15.08
N CYS A 266 3.05 -1.81 -14.61
CA CYS A 266 3.99 -2.81 -15.13
C CYS A 266 3.76 -3.08 -16.62
N ASN A 267 2.49 -3.24 -17.01
CA ASN A 267 2.06 -3.52 -18.38
C ASN A 267 2.26 -2.32 -19.31
N THR A 268 1.83 -1.13 -18.89
CA THR A 268 1.75 0.03 -19.79
C THR A 268 3.01 0.89 -19.80
N THR A 269 3.82 0.85 -18.75
CA THR A 269 4.95 1.78 -18.58
C THR A 269 6.26 1.07 -18.30
N TYR A 270 6.35 0.23 -17.27
CA TYR A 270 7.64 -0.37 -16.87
C TYR A 270 8.25 -1.30 -17.93
N LYS A 271 7.40 -2.06 -18.64
CA LYS A 271 7.83 -3.01 -19.66
C LYS A 271 8.13 -2.36 -21.02
N ASN A 272 7.59 -1.18 -21.29
CA ASN A 272 7.62 -0.55 -22.62
C ASN A 272 8.69 0.52 -22.74
#